data_AF-A0A1H7FWM4-F1
#
_entry.id   AF-A0A1H7FWM4-F1
#
_cell.length_a   1.000
_cell.length_b   1.000
_cell.length_c   1.000
_cell.angle_alpha   90.00
_cell.angle_beta   90.00
_cell.angle_gamma   90.00
#
_symmetry.space_group_name_H-M   'P 1'
#
loop_
_entity.id
_entity.type
_entity.pdbx_description
1 polymer ?
#
loop_
_entity_poly.entity_id
_entity_poly.type
_entity_poly.pdbx_seq_one_letter_code
_entity_poly.pdbx_strand_id
1 'polypeptide(L)'
;MKYQPITPNAGPSLYSHGAAKRAARPLPDEMLPKAAAYAARAWTLTAATKEPRLSAHARPAERMLECALLDLLMWMHNVDTDEIRRDSSLQQMPRMNVSLLGTIRRACPSEAELLIKSLGDWDALWDFLKALAPPTLAAHMNEKRAELNRDIRTRVMHWLNDLRRDVGSAGPRFDPGCEPQPTKPAPAKKINMPLLQEAAKSIRQNGEWNSLGGDIAPFAMPHVPGWPAHRALEIRDLKGTLLERMTPSRLATDKPVILILDTDRRHYSAQLDGKTVAVPDDGNCFYHAVLRALGPHDRARLVTTIGNEHSYQFSKATLMALRNATADELIQHPWRYQSALELLELVNPSGGRR
;
A
#
# COMPACT_ATOMS: atom_id res chain seq x y z
N MET A 1 -57.08 -15.43 -33.46
CA MET A 1 -56.84 -14.70 -32.19
C MET A 1 -55.36 -14.38 -32.10
N LYS A 2 -55.00 -13.09 -32.11
CA LYS A 2 -53.61 -12.63 -32.14
C LYS A 2 -53.12 -12.37 -30.70
N TYR A 3 -51.98 -12.97 -30.36
CA TYR A 3 -51.29 -12.82 -29.08
C TYR A 3 -50.70 -11.41 -28.98
N GLN A 4 -51.03 -10.64 -27.93
CA GLN A 4 -50.35 -9.39 -27.62
C GLN A 4 -49.37 -9.62 -26.45
N PRO A 5 -48.10 -9.21 -26.56
CA PRO A 5 -47.14 -9.33 -25.48
C PRO A 5 -47.37 -8.26 -24.42
N ILE A 6 -47.31 -8.68 -23.15
CA ILE A 6 -47.40 -7.83 -21.97
C ILE A 6 -46.13 -6.98 -21.88
N THR A 7 -46.26 -5.65 -21.93
CA THR A 7 -45.18 -4.72 -21.58
C THR A 7 -45.03 -4.64 -20.06
N PRO A 8 -43.81 -4.72 -19.50
CA PRO A 8 -43.61 -4.54 -18.08
C PRO A 8 -43.79 -3.07 -17.71
N ASN A 9 -44.69 -2.85 -16.77
CA ASN A 9 -45.05 -1.56 -16.19
C ASN A 9 -43.83 -0.99 -15.44
N ALA A 10 -43.21 0.06 -15.97
CA ALA A 10 -42.13 0.78 -15.29
C ALA A 10 -42.73 1.62 -14.16
N GLY A 11 -42.79 1.04 -12.96
CA GLY A 11 -43.14 1.77 -11.75
C GLY A 11 -42.14 2.91 -11.46
N PRO A 12 -42.58 4.00 -10.83
CA PRO A 12 -41.70 5.11 -10.48
C PRO A 12 -40.60 4.65 -9.52
N SER A 13 -39.35 4.91 -9.90
CA SER A 13 -38.17 4.67 -9.05
C SER A 13 -38.29 5.47 -7.75
N LEU A 14 -38.48 4.77 -6.63
CA LEU A 14 -38.53 5.34 -5.28
C LEU A 14 -37.14 5.70 -4.71
N TYR A 15 -36.10 5.73 -5.54
CA TYR A 15 -34.73 6.08 -5.12
C TYR A 15 -34.28 7.40 -5.75
N SER A 16 -34.93 8.51 -5.38
CA SER A 16 -34.48 9.83 -5.83
C SER A 16 -34.67 10.94 -4.81
N HIS A 17 -34.31 10.75 -3.54
CA HIS A 17 -34.20 11.87 -2.60
C HIS A 17 -32.87 11.83 -1.82
N GLY A 18 -32.04 12.88 -2.00
CA GLY A 18 -31.17 13.38 -0.92
C GLY A 18 -29.68 13.06 -0.93
N ALA A 19 -29.10 12.37 -1.92
CA ALA A 19 -27.64 12.25 -1.98
C ALA A 19 -27.03 13.51 -2.62
N ALA A 20 -26.76 14.53 -1.82
CA ALA A 20 -25.86 15.60 -2.23
C ALA A 20 -24.55 14.97 -2.75
N LYS A 21 -24.15 15.31 -3.98
CA LYS A 21 -22.88 14.90 -4.58
C LYS A 21 -21.73 15.48 -3.74
N ARG A 22 -21.40 14.87 -2.60
CA ARG A 22 -20.13 15.14 -1.91
C ARG A 22 -19.05 14.55 -2.83
N ALA A 23 -18.21 15.43 -3.40
CA ALA A 23 -16.99 14.98 -4.06
C ALA A 23 -16.20 14.17 -3.03
N ALA A 24 -15.92 12.90 -3.34
CA ALA A 24 -15.11 12.05 -2.46
C ALA A 24 -13.77 12.76 -2.24
N ARG A 25 -13.38 12.98 -0.97
CA ARG A 25 -12.04 13.47 -0.69
C ARG A 25 -11.06 12.37 -1.09
N PRO A 26 -9.96 12.70 -1.79
CA PRO A 26 -8.92 11.72 -2.11
C PRO A 26 -8.38 11.12 -0.80
N LEU A 27 -8.03 9.83 -0.85
CA LEU A 27 -7.37 9.16 0.27
C LEU A 27 -6.02 9.84 0.54
N PRO A 28 -5.58 9.94 1.80
CA PRO A 28 -4.19 10.24 2.13
C PRO A 28 -3.26 9.19 1.52
N ASP A 29 -2.15 9.61 0.89
CA ASP A 29 -1.20 8.73 0.19
C ASP A 29 -0.63 7.61 1.08
N GLU A 30 -0.55 7.86 2.39
CA GLU A 30 -0.10 6.92 3.42
C GLU A 30 -1.05 5.72 3.67
N MET A 31 -2.27 5.73 3.12
CA MET A 31 -3.27 4.68 3.36
C MET A 31 -3.17 3.50 2.40
N LEU A 32 -2.72 3.73 1.16
CA LEU A 32 -2.55 2.69 0.13
C LEU A 32 -1.57 1.58 0.58
N PRO A 33 -0.35 1.91 1.06
CA PRO A 33 0.59 0.89 1.55
C PRO A 33 0.06 0.11 2.75
N LYS A 34 -0.76 0.74 3.61
CA LYS A 34 -1.31 0.11 4.82
C LYS A 34 -2.44 -0.85 4.48
N ALA A 35 -3.32 -0.50 3.55
CA ALA A 35 -4.36 -1.40 3.03
C ALA A 35 -3.74 -2.64 2.37
N ALA A 36 -2.71 -2.45 1.53
CA ALA A 36 -1.96 -3.53 0.91
C ALA A 36 -1.27 -4.42 1.96
N ALA A 37 -0.66 -3.83 3.00
CA ALA A 37 -0.01 -4.59 4.07
C ALA A 37 -0.99 -5.47 4.86
N TYR A 38 -2.22 -5.00 5.10
CA TYR A 38 -3.24 -5.83 5.74
C TYR A 38 -3.80 -6.91 4.81
N ALA A 39 -4.06 -6.59 3.54
CA ALA A 39 -4.45 -7.60 2.56
C ALA A 39 -3.42 -8.74 2.54
N ALA A 40 -2.13 -8.39 2.48
CA ALA A 40 -1.03 -9.37 2.58
C ALA A 40 -1.02 -10.13 3.92
N ARG A 41 -1.30 -9.47 5.05
CA ARG A 41 -1.31 -10.11 6.39
C ARG A 41 -2.51 -11.04 6.61
N ALA A 42 -3.72 -10.60 6.28
CA ALA A 42 -4.95 -11.41 6.32
C ALA A 42 -4.81 -12.63 5.38
N TRP A 43 -4.17 -12.41 4.24
CA TRP A 43 -3.84 -13.49 3.31
C TRP A 43 -2.82 -14.47 3.90
N THR A 44 -1.79 -13.99 4.60
CA THR A 44 -0.78 -14.84 5.24
C THR A 44 -1.38 -15.72 6.34
N LEU A 45 -2.34 -15.19 7.11
CA LEU A 45 -3.09 -15.96 8.11
C LEU A 45 -3.96 -17.05 7.45
N THR A 46 -4.52 -16.76 6.29
CA THR A 46 -5.35 -17.70 5.53
C THR A 46 -4.51 -18.74 4.75
N ALA A 47 -3.35 -18.37 4.22
CA ALA A 47 -2.45 -19.26 3.50
C ALA A 47 -1.62 -20.18 4.42
N ALA A 48 -1.47 -19.84 5.71
CA ALA A 48 -0.87 -20.72 6.71
C ALA A 48 -1.68 -22.02 6.91
N THR A 49 -2.94 -22.08 6.45
CA THR A 49 -3.70 -23.33 6.36
C THR A 49 -3.28 -24.11 5.11
N LYS A 50 -2.09 -24.74 5.17
CA LYS A 50 -1.52 -25.88 4.41
C LYS A 50 -2.16 -26.39 3.08
N GLU A 51 -2.74 -25.57 2.21
CA GLU A 51 -3.37 -26.05 0.96
C GLU A 51 -2.67 -25.48 -0.29
N PRO A 52 -1.73 -26.24 -0.89
CA PRO A 52 -1.01 -25.85 -2.10
C PRO A 52 -1.92 -25.51 -3.29
N ARG A 53 -3.15 -26.05 -3.33
CA ARG A 53 -4.11 -25.83 -4.41
C ARG A 53 -4.65 -24.40 -4.46
N LEU A 54 -4.58 -23.66 -3.34
CA LEU A 54 -5.11 -22.29 -3.26
C LEU A 54 -4.11 -21.23 -3.75
N SER A 55 -2.86 -21.60 -4.04
CA SER A 55 -1.79 -20.62 -4.35
C SER A 55 -1.98 -19.91 -5.70
N ALA A 56 -2.55 -20.57 -6.70
CA ALA A 56 -2.78 -19.98 -8.03
C ALA A 56 -3.89 -18.90 -7.99
N HIS A 57 -4.84 -19.05 -7.08
CA HIS A 57 -5.98 -18.16 -6.89
C HIS A 57 -5.74 -17.07 -5.85
N ALA A 58 -4.54 -17.05 -5.27
CA ALA A 58 -4.24 -16.16 -4.16
C ALA A 58 -4.19 -14.69 -4.54
N ARG A 59 -3.49 -14.36 -5.63
CA ARG A 59 -3.32 -12.97 -6.05
C ARG A 59 -4.62 -12.29 -6.49
N PRO A 60 -5.52 -12.93 -7.27
CA PRO A 60 -6.80 -12.33 -7.61
C PRO A 60 -7.64 -12.00 -6.37
N ALA A 61 -7.74 -12.93 -5.42
CA ALA A 61 -8.52 -12.73 -4.22
C ALA A 61 -7.86 -11.74 -3.23
N GLU A 62 -6.53 -11.69 -3.15
CA GLU A 62 -5.80 -10.63 -2.42
C GLU A 62 -6.15 -9.24 -2.96
N ARG A 63 -6.15 -9.08 -4.29
CA ARG A 63 -6.55 -7.81 -4.93
C ARG A 63 -8.02 -7.47 -4.70
N MET A 64 -8.92 -8.46 -4.77
CA MET A 64 -10.34 -8.23 -4.46
C MET A 64 -10.52 -7.75 -3.02
N LEU A 65 -9.80 -8.36 -2.07
CA LEU A 65 -9.82 -7.97 -0.67
C LEU A 65 -9.23 -6.56 -0.46
N GLU A 66 -8.09 -6.28 -1.07
CA GLU A 66 -7.43 -4.96 -1.03
C GLU A 66 -8.38 -3.86 -1.52
N CYS A 67 -8.99 -4.03 -2.69
CA CYS A 67 -9.96 -3.08 -3.23
C CYS A 67 -11.18 -2.91 -2.31
N ALA A 68 -11.70 -4.00 -1.74
CA ALA A 68 -12.86 -3.95 -0.83
C ALA A 68 -12.52 -3.17 0.45
N LEU A 69 -11.32 -3.38 0.99
CA LEU A 69 -10.84 -2.65 2.16
C LEU A 69 -10.59 -1.18 1.86
N LEU A 70 -10.09 -0.84 0.66
CA LEU A 70 -9.93 0.54 0.24
C LEU A 70 -11.28 1.26 0.15
N ASP A 71 -12.32 0.65 -0.45
CA ASP A 71 -13.67 1.23 -0.49
C ASP A 71 -14.20 1.51 0.92
N LEU A 72 -13.98 0.57 1.85
CA LEU A 72 -14.39 0.72 3.24
C LEU A 72 -13.63 1.85 3.96
N LEU A 73 -12.31 1.92 3.77
CA LEU A 73 -11.47 2.99 4.33
C LEU A 73 -11.87 4.35 3.76
N MET A 74 -12.12 4.44 2.45
CA MET A 74 -12.62 5.65 1.81
C MET A 74 -13.91 6.14 2.45
N TRP A 75 -14.85 5.24 2.72
CA TRP A 75 -16.07 5.59 3.44
C TRP A 75 -15.76 6.09 4.85
N MET A 76 -14.95 5.38 5.63
CA MET A 76 -14.57 5.80 6.99
C MET A 76 -13.89 7.18 7.03
N HIS A 77 -13.13 7.53 5.99
CA HIS A 77 -12.46 8.83 5.88
C HIS A 77 -13.40 9.98 5.48
N ASN A 78 -14.50 9.66 4.79
CA ASN A 78 -15.44 10.66 4.27
C ASN A 78 -16.74 10.74 5.08
N VAL A 79 -16.96 9.82 6.01
CA VAL A 79 -18.20 9.74 6.76
C VAL A 79 -18.33 10.89 7.76
N ASP A 80 -19.49 11.53 7.76
CA ASP A 80 -19.85 12.55 8.72
C ASP A 80 -20.39 11.89 9.99
N THR A 81 -19.65 12.01 11.08
CA THR A 81 -19.99 11.31 12.33
C THR A 81 -21.29 11.79 12.95
N ASP A 82 -21.71 13.03 12.70
CA ASP A 82 -22.97 13.56 13.21
C ASP A 82 -24.15 13.17 12.31
N GLU A 83 -23.93 12.93 11.01
CA GLU A 83 -24.91 12.25 10.16
C GLU A 83 -25.11 10.79 10.59
N ILE A 84 -24.03 10.06 10.90
CA ILE A 84 -24.13 8.66 11.36
C ILE A 84 -24.97 8.52 12.62
N ARG A 85 -24.79 9.43 13.60
CA ARG A 85 -25.61 9.43 14.82
C ARG A 85 -27.09 9.68 14.57
N ARG A 86 -27.42 10.50 13.57
CA ARG A 86 -28.80 10.85 13.23
C ARG A 86 -29.46 9.82 12.32
N ASP A 87 -28.66 8.99 11.66
CA ASP A 87 -29.12 7.95 10.75
C ASP A 87 -29.43 6.65 11.48
N SER A 88 -30.59 6.59 12.14
CA SER A 88 -31.10 5.36 12.74
C SER A 88 -31.50 4.29 11.70
N SER A 89 -31.69 4.70 10.44
CA SER A 89 -32.08 3.84 9.32
C SER A 89 -30.94 3.14 8.60
N LEU A 90 -29.69 3.37 9.01
CA LEU A 90 -28.48 2.83 8.37
C LEU A 90 -28.37 3.19 6.87
N GLN A 91 -28.84 4.36 6.44
CA GLN A 91 -28.68 4.83 5.05
C GLN A 91 -27.24 5.22 4.72
N GLN A 92 -26.49 5.70 5.70
CA GLN A 92 -25.08 6.09 5.60
C GLN A 92 -24.19 4.86 5.78
N MET A 93 -24.18 3.99 4.77
CA MET A 93 -23.35 2.78 4.74
C MET A 93 -22.17 2.91 3.76
N PRO A 94 -21.07 2.18 4.02
CA PRO A 94 -20.03 2.00 3.01
C PRO A 94 -20.66 1.35 1.78
N ARG A 95 -20.34 1.90 0.60
CA ARG A 95 -20.81 1.38 -0.68
C ARG A 95 -19.66 0.71 -1.38
N MET A 96 -19.88 -0.54 -1.79
CA MET A 96 -18.89 -1.26 -2.58
C MET A 96 -18.96 -0.81 -4.03
N ASN A 97 -17.81 -0.66 -4.67
CA ASN A 97 -17.72 -0.31 -6.08
C ASN A 97 -18.46 -1.37 -6.92
N VAL A 98 -19.35 -0.91 -7.81
CA VAL A 98 -20.15 -1.82 -8.67
C VAL A 98 -19.27 -2.71 -9.54
N SER A 99 -18.12 -2.22 -9.99
CA SER A 99 -17.16 -3.02 -10.77
C SER A 99 -16.48 -4.10 -9.92
N LEU A 100 -16.17 -3.78 -8.66
CA LEU A 100 -15.62 -4.73 -7.69
C LEU A 100 -16.65 -5.80 -7.33
N LEU A 101 -17.91 -5.41 -7.06
CA LEU A 101 -19.02 -6.35 -6.84
C LEU A 101 -19.21 -7.31 -8.01
N GLY A 102 -19.13 -6.81 -9.25
CA GLY A 102 -19.17 -7.64 -10.44
C GLY A 102 -18.03 -8.66 -10.49
N THR A 103 -16.85 -8.29 -10.00
CA THR A 103 -15.67 -9.17 -9.93
C THR A 103 -15.82 -10.21 -8.82
N ILE A 104 -16.25 -9.80 -7.63
CA ILE A 104 -16.49 -10.68 -6.48
C ILE A 104 -17.56 -11.73 -6.79
N ARG A 105 -18.66 -11.34 -7.45
CA ARG A 105 -19.71 -12.27 -7.88
C ARG A 105 -19.27 -13.28 -8.95
N ARG A 106 -18.12 -13.04 -9.58
CA ARG A 106 -17.47 -13.94 -10.54
C ARG A 106 -16.27 -14.67 -9.95
N ALA A 107 -15.96 -14.48 -8.66
CA ALA A 107 -14.89 -15.18 -7.99
C ALA A 107 -15.16 -16.69 -8.08
N CYS A 108 -14.13 -17.47 -8.39
CA CYS A 108 -14.28 -18.92 -8.37
C CYS A 108 -14.44 -19.42 -6.92
N PRO A 109 -14.91 -20.66 -6.69
CA PRO A 109 -15.15 -21.16 -5.34
C PRO A 109 -13.94 -21.06 -4.40
N SER A 110 -12.72 -21.27 -4.89
CA SER A 110 -11.50 -21.15 -4.09
C SER A 110 -11.15 -19.70 -3.74
N GLU A 111 -11.34 -18.75 -4.67
CA GLU A 111 -11.19 -17.31 -4.40
C GLU A 111 -12.24 -16.82 -3.39
N ALA A 112 -13.48 -17.26 -3.56
CA ALA A 112 -14.59 -16.98 -2.66
C ALA A 112 -14.34 -17.51 -1.25
N GLU A 113 -13.88 -18.75 -1.12
CA GLU A 113 -13.51 -19.35 0.15
C GLU A 113 -12.38 -18.58 0.85
N LEU A 114 -11.36 -18.19 0.09
CA LEU A 114 -10.24 -17.40 0.63
C LEU A 114 -10.67 -16.00 1.08
N LEU A 115 -11.55 -15.34 0.31
CA LEU A 115 -12.15 -14.06 0.70
C LEU A 115 -12.96 -14.22 2.00
N ILE A 116 -13.82 -15.24 2.09
CA ILE A 116 -14.64 -15.49 3.29
C ILE A 116 -13.74 -15.76 4.51
N LYS A 117 -12.72 -16.61 4.38
CA LYS A 117 -11.77 -16.90 5.47
C LYS A 117 -11.02 -15.65 5.92
N SER A 118 -10.52 -14.85 4.97
CA SER A 118 -9.80 -13.60 5.26
C SER A 118 -10.68 -12.56 5.97
N LEU A 119 -11.98 -12.55 5.65
CA LEU A 119 -12.99 -11.72 6.31
C LEU A 119 -13.52 -12.35 7.60
N GLY A 120 -13.11 -13.58 7.93
CA GLY A 120 -13.60 -14.38 9.05
C GLY A 120 -13.14 -13.85 10.41
N ASP A 121 -11.92 -13.33 10.49
CA ASP A 121 -11.36 -12.72 11.69
C ASP A 121 -11.79 -11.25 11.82
N TRP A 122 -13.05 -11.08 12.21
CA TRP A 122 -13.68 -9.77 12.31
C TRP A 122 -13.00 -8.86 13.33
N ASP A 123 -12.58 -9.38 14.48
CA ASP A 123 -11.98 -8.55 15.52
C ASP A 123 -10.60 -8.05 15.08
N ALA A 124 -9.78 -8.88 14.42
CA ALA A 124 -8.53 -8.42 13.82
C ALA A 124 -8.73 -7.38 12.70
N LEU A 125 -9.75 -7.58 11.85
CA LEU A 125 -10.12 -6.60 10.83
C LEU A 125 -10.55 -5.27 11.46
N TRP A 126 -11.36 -5.33 12.50
CA TRP A 126 -11.84 -4.15 13.20
C TRP A 126 -10.72 -3.38 13.88
N ASP A 127 -9.78 -4.08 14.52
CA ASP A 127 -8.61 -3.47 15.13
C ASP A 127 -7.71 -2.79 14.09
N PHE A 128 -7.55 -3.41 12.93
CA PHE A 128 -6.87 -2.80 11.80
C PHE A 128 -7.59 -1.54 11.29
N LEU A 129 -8.89 -1.60 11.08
CA LEU A 129 -9.68 -0.46 10.61
C LEU A 129 -9.64 0.71 11.61
N LYS A 130 -9.68 0.43 12.92
CA LYS A 130 -9.47 1.45 13.97
C LYS A 130 -8.11 2.13 13.86
N ALA A 131 -7.06 1.35 13.60
CA ALA A 131 -5.70 1.89 13.46
C ALA A 131 -5.53 2.78 12.20
N LEU A 132 -6.40 2.61 11.20
CA LEU A 132 -6.40 3.39 9.95
C LEU A 132 -7.46 4.49 9.88
N ALA A 133 -8.38 4.52 10.85
CA ALA A 133 -9.39 5.55 10.94
C ALA A 133 -8.73 6.93 11.05
N PRO A 134 -9.28 7.99 10.41
CA PRO A 134 -8.74 9.33 10.57
C PRO A 134 -8.76 9.73 12.07
N PRO A 135 -7.86 10.61 12.53
CA PRO A 135 -7.76 10.95 13.96
C PRO A 135 -9.08 11.40 14.58
N THR A 136 -9.93 12.11 13.82
CA THR A 136 -11.27 12.53 14.22
C THR A 136 -12.17 11.34 14.55
N LEU A 137 -12.17 10.31 13.70
CA LEU A 137 -12.93 9.09 13.89
C LEU A 137 -12.29 8.19 14.97
N ALA A 138 -10.97 8.03 14.93
CA ALA A 138 -10.22 7.23 15.90
C ALA A 138 -10.43 7.73 17.34
N ALA A 139 -10.41 9.05 17.57
CA ALA A 139 -10.71 9.65 18.86
C ALA A 139 -12.13 9.36 19.35
N HIS A 140 -13.08 9.14 18.43
CA HIS A 140 -14.45 8.73 18.77
C HIS A 140 -14.59 7.23 18.98
N MET A 141 -13.71 6.41 18.40
CA MET A 141 -13.72 4.95 18.56
C MET A 141 -13.10 4.50 19.90
N ASN A 142 -12.22 5.30 20.52
CA ASN A 142 -11.51 4.96 21.76
C ASN A 142 -12.23 5.46 23.04
N GLU A 143 -13.21 4.69 23.53
CA GLU A 143 -13.79 4.76 24.90
C GLU A 143 -14.77 5.90 25.25
N LYS A 144 -14.69 7.12 24.70
CA LYS A 144 -15.63 8.20 25.08
C LYS A 144 -16.98 8.20 24.37
N ARG A 145 -17.19 7.39 23.32
CA ARG A 145 -18.45 7.34 22.52
C ARG A 145 -18.78 5.91 22.05
N ALA A 146 -19.10 5.03 23.01
CA ALA A 146 -19.47 3.63 22.74
C ALA A 146 -20.59 3.48 21.69
N GLU A 147 -21.52 4.44 21.63
CA GLU A 147 -22.63 4.45 20.66
C GLU A 147 -22.16 4.67 19.23
N LEU A 148 -21.40 5.74 18.94
CA LEU A 148 -20.90 5.99 17.58
C LEU A 148 -19.97 4.86 17.09
N ASN A 149 -19.13 4.33 17.97
CA ASN A 149 -18.31 3.16 17.65
C ASN A 149 -19.18 1.94 17.30
N ARG A 150 -20.24 1.67 18.08
CA ARG A 150 -21.23 0.62 17.81
C ARG A 150 -21.95 0.86 16.48
N ASP A 151 -22.33 2.10 16.17
CA ASP A 151 -23.05 2.46 14.95
C ASP A 151 -22.20 2.26 13.69
N ILE A 152 -20.92 2.63 13.73
CA ILE A 152 -19.97 2.38 12.65
C ILE A 152 -19.74 0.88 12.53
N ARG A 153 -19.48 0.19 13.66
CA ARG A 153 -19.26 -1.28 13.69
C ARG A 153 -20.43 -2.02 13.07
N THR A 154 -21.66 -1.64 13.40
CA THR A 154 -22.90 -2.20 12.82
C THR A 154 -22.94 -2.03 11.30
N ARG A 155 -22.63 -0.84 10.77
CA ARG A 155 -22.63 -0.58 9.32
C ARG A 155 -21.56 -1.38 8.58
N VAL A 156 -20.37 -1.47 9.15
CA VAL A 156 -19.30 -2.29 8.57
C VAL A 156 -19.67 -3.78 8.60
N MET A 157 -20.33 -4.25 9.67
CA MET A 157 -20.85 -5.61 9.74
C MET A 157 -21.92 -5.88 8.68
N HIS A 158 -22.83 -4.94 8.44
CA HIS A 158 -23.80 -5.06 7.35
C HIS A 158 -23.12 -5.16 5.99
N TRP A 159 -22.13 -4.30 5.73
CA TRP A 159 -21.34 -4.34 4.50
C TRP A 159 -20.57 -5.65 4.33
N LEU A 160 -19.99 -6.18 5.41
CA LEU A 160 -19.33 -7.49 5.39
C LEU A 160 -20.31 -8.62 5.13
N ASN A 161 -21.51 -8.56 5.69
CA ASN A 161 -22.55 -9.56 5.45
C ASN A 161 -23.03 -9.51 4.00
N ASP A 162 -23.19 -8.31 3.43
CA ASP A 162 -23.51 -8.15 2.01
C ASP A 162 -22.38 -8.70 1.13
N LEU A 163 -21.12 -8.40 1.45
CA LEU A 163 -19.95 -8.94 0.79
C LEU A 163 -19.93 -10.47 0.84
N ARG A 164 -20.09 -11.06 2.03
CA ARG A 164 -20.14 -12.51 2.23
C ARG A 164 -21.30 -13.15 1.48
N ARG A 165 -22.48 -12.51 1.46
CA ARG A 165 -23.63 -12.97 0.68
C ARG A 165 -23.33 -12.94 -0.81
N ASP A 166 -22.72 -11.87 -1.31
CA ASP A 166 -22.35 -11.77 -2.72
C ASP A 166 -21.30 -12.82 -3.11
N VAL A 167 -20.29 -13.03 -2.26
CA VAL A 167 -19.29 -14.10 -2.41
C VAL A 167 -19.94 -15.48 -2.37
N GLY A 168 -20.86 -15.74 -1.44
CA GLY A 168 -21.57 -17.02 -1.33
C GLY A 168 -22.64 -17.25 -2.40
N SER A 169 -23.17 -16.17 -2.97
CA SER A 169 -24.12 -16.21 -4.10
C SER A 169 -23.44 -16.49 -5.44
N ALA A 170 -22.11 -16.40 -5.49
CA ALA A 170 -21.30 -17.09 -6.49
C ALA A 170 -21.38 -18.60 -6.23
N GLY A 171 -22.59 -19.16 -6.38
CA GLY A 171 -22.79 -20.59 -6.33
C GLY A 171 -21.93 -21.29 -7.38
N PRO A 172 -21.85 -22.63 -7.33
CA PRO A 172 -21.16 -23.41 -8.33
C PRO A 172 -21.93 -23.32 -9.66
N ARG A 173 -21.81 -22.20 -10.36
CA ARG A 173 -21.96 -22.17 -11.81
C ARG A 173 -20.71 -22.83 -12.36
N PHE A 174 -20.62 -24.15 -12.13
CA PHE A 174 -19.99 -25.03 -13.09
C PHE A 174 -20.83 -24.88 -14.36
N ASP A 175 -20.54 -23.85 -15.14
CA ASP A 175 -20.69 -24.02 -16.58
C ASP A 175 -19.76 -25.20 -16.89
N PRO A 176 -20.24 -26.36 -17.36
CA PRO A 176 -19.39 -27.50 -17.68
C PRO A 176 -18.42 -27.21 -18.86
N GLY A 177 -18.44 -25.99 -19.41
CA GLY A 177 -17.44 -25.43 -20.33
C GLY A 177 -16.64 -24.25 -19.76
N CYS A 178 -16.81 -23.92 -18.48
CA CYS A 178 -15.98 -22.99 -17.72
C CYS A 178 -14.91 -23.79 -16.97
N GLU A 179 -14.19 -24.66 -17.69
CA GLU A 179 -12.75 -24.69 -17.44
C GLU A 179 -12.31 -23.23 -17.42
N PRO A 180 -11.55 -22.77 -16.41
CA PRO A 180 -10.99 -21.43 -16.46
C PRO A 180 -10.21 -21.36 -17.76
N GLN A 181 -10.84 -20.83 -18.82
CA GLN A 181 -10.12 -20.47 -20.03
C GLN A 181 -9.01 -19.61 -19.47
N PRO A 182 -7.74 -20.03 -19.61
CA PRO A 182 -6.62 -19.37 -18.95
C PRO A 182 -6.81 -17.89 -19.25
N THR A 183 -7.26 -17.14 -18.25
CA THR A 183 -7.73 -15.77 -18.48
C THR A 183 -6.51 -15.09 -19.00
N LYS A 184 -6.55 -14.76 -20.31
CA LYS A 184 -5.39 -14.30 -21.06
C LYS A 184 -4.72 -13.28 -20.15
N PRO A 185 -3.53 -13.57 -19.61
CA PRO A 185 -3.02 -12.87 -18.44
C PRO A 185 -3.13 -11.39 -18.73
N ALA A 186 -3.77 -10.65 -17.81
CA ALA A 186 -4.00 -9.23 -18.00
C ALA A 186 -2.72 -8.64 -18.57
N PRO A 187 -2.78 -7.99 -19.75
CA PRO A 187 -1.58 -7.66 -20.50
C PRO A 187 -0.62 -6.97 -19.56
N ALA A 188 0.59 -7.52 -19.43
CA ALA A 188 1.59 -7.02 -18.51
C ALA A 188 1.65 -5.50 -18.68
N LYS A 189 1.40 -4.77 -17.59
CA LYS A 189 1.37 -3.30 -17.63
C LYS A 189 2.70 -2.88 -18.24
N LYS A 190 2.65 -2.15 -19.36
CA LYS A 190 3.87 -1.70 -20.04
C LYS A 190 4.65 -0.85 -19.03
N ILE A 191 5.90 -1.21 -18.79
CA ILE A 191 6.79 -0.46 -17.91
C ILE A 191 7.05 0.91 -18.54
N ASN A 192 6.86 2.00 -17.79
CA ASN A 192 7.21 3.35 -18.23
C ASN A 192 8.74 3.54 -18.18
N MET A 193 9.45 2.97 -19.16
CA MET A 193 10.91 3.02 -19.23
C MET A 193 11.48 4.45 -19.24
N PRO A 194 10.89 5.44 -19.94
CA PRO A 194 11.36 6.82 -19.87
C PRO A 194 11.38 7.40 -18.45
N LEU A 195 10.30 7.25 -17.69
CA LEU A 195 10.21 7.74 -16.30
C LEU A 195 11.26 7.10 -15.40
N LEU A 196 11.48 5.79 -15.57
CA LEU A 196 12.48 5.06 -14.81
C LEU A 196 13.91 5.50 -15.16
N GLN A 197 14.19 5.76 -16.43
CA GLN A 197 15.47 6.30 -16.88
C GLN A 197 15.71 7.71 -16.35
N GLU A 198 14.68 8.54 -16.28
CA GLU A 198 14.74 9.88 -15.68
C GLU A 198 15.08 9.79 -14.18
N ALA A 199 14.36 8.97 -13.43
CA ALA A 199 14.63 8.74 -12.01
C ALA A 199 16.06 8.25 -11.78
N ALA A 200 16.51 7.25 -12.54
CA ALA A 200 17.88 6.74 -12.46
C ALA A 200 18.93 7.79 -12.83
N LYS A 201 18.66 8.65 -13.82
CA LYS A 201 19.55 9.76 -14.19
C LYS A 201 19.69 10.75 -13.04
N SER A 202 18.60 11.14 -12.40
CA SER A 202 18.61 12.07 -11.27
C SER A 202 19.30 11.46 -10.04
N ILE A 203 19.12 10.16 -9.77
CA ILE A 203 19.89 9.46 -8.73
C ILE A 203 21.40 9.59 -8.98
N ARG A 204 21.88 9.48 -10.23
CA ARG A 204 23.32 9.59 -10.52
C ARG A 204 23.87 11.01 -10.40
N GLN A 205 23.04 12.05 -10.33
CA GLN A 205 23.51 13.43 -10.21
C GLN A 205 23.98 13.73 -8.79
N ASN A 206 25.26 14.07 -8.62
CA ASN A 206 25.83 14.36 -7.30
C ASN A 206 25.11 15.55 -6.62
N GLY A 207 24.65 15.34 -5.39
CA GLY A 207 23.96 16.37 -4.60
C GLY A 207 22.50 16.63 -4.98
N GLU A 208 22.00 16.02 -6.06
CA GLU A 208 20.59 16.16 -6.45
C GLU A 208 19.72 15.26 -5.55
N TRP A 209 18.70 15.84 -4.92
CA TRP A 209 17.77 15.11 -4.05
C TRP A 209 16.32 15.55 -4.22
N ASN A 210 16.05 16.75 -4.73
CA ASN A 210 14.71 17.30 -4.92
C ASN A 210 14.11 16.91 -6.28
N SER A 211 14.21 15.63 -6.63
CA SER A 211 13.73 15.08 -7.89
C SER A 211 13.09 13.71 -7.66
N LEU A 212 12.43 13.17 -8.69
CA LEU A 212 11.89 11.82 -8.67
C LEU A 212 12.93 10.77 -8.22
N GLY A 213 14.21 10.99 -8.57
CA GLY A 213 15.31 10.14 -8.15
C GLY A 213 15.55 10.16 -6.63
N GLY A 214 15.43 11.32 -6.00
CA GLY A 214 15.56 11.44 -4.54
C GLY A 214 14.38 10.80 -3.79
N ASP A 215 13.17 10.89 -4.35
CA ASP A 215 11.97 10.28 -3.76
C ASP A 215 12.01 8.74 -3.85
N ILE A 216 12.50 8.17 -4.96
CA ILE A 216 12.53 6.72 -5.15
C ILE A 216 13.78 6.03 -4.57
N ALA A 217 14.89 6.76 -4.37
CA ALA A 217 16.15 6.18 -3.89
C ALA A 217 16.00 5.38 -2.58
N PRO A 218 15.23 5.84 -1.56
CA PRO A 218 14.98 5.06 -0.36
C PRO A 218 14.36 3.68 -0.60
N PHE A 219 13.49 3.53 -1.60
CA PHE A 219 12.85 2.25 -1.94
C PHE A 219 13.82 1.27 -2.61
N ALA A 220 14.75 1.79 -3.40
CA ALA A 220 15.75 0.97 -4.09
C ALA A 220 16.95 0.60 -3.21
N MET A 221 17.35 1.48 -2.28
CA MET A 221 18.56 1.31 -1.48
C MET A 221 18.65 -0.05 -0.75
N PRO A 222 17.60 -0.59 -0.09
CA PRO A 222 17.68 -1.91 0.55
C PRO A 222 17.98 -3.06 -0.41
N HIS A 223 17.73 -2.89 -1.70
CA HIS A 223 17.92 -3.93 -2.70
C HIS A 223 19.28 -3.86 -3.39
N VAL A 224 20.06 -2.81 -3.14
CA VAL A 224 21.41 -2.63 -3.71
C VAL A 224 22.32 -3.79 -3.29
N PRO A 225 23.13 -4.36 -4.21
CA PRO A 225 24.10 -5.40 -3.89
C PRO A 225 25.01 -5.02 -2.71
N GLY A 226 25.10 -5.92 -1.72
CA GLY A 226 25.90 -5.73 -0.51
C GLY A 226 25.11 -5.21 0.70
N TRP A 227 23.86 -4.74 0.50
CA TRP A 227 22.96 -4.38 1.60
C TRP A 227 22.75 -5.59 2.55
N PRO A 228 22.68 -5.37 3.89
CA PRO A 228 22.35 -6.44 4.84
C PRO A 228 20.93 -6.98 4.60
N ALA A 229 20.82 -8.12 3.92
CA ALA A 229 19.54 -8.74 3.54
C ALA A 229 18.58 -9.05 4.72
N HIS A 230 19.10 -9.12 5.94
CA HIS A 230 18.35 -9.36 7.18
C HIS A 230 17.87 -8.05 7.85
N ARG A 231 18.18 -6.88 7.32
CA ARG A 231 17.85 -5.57 7.91
C ARG A 231 16.96 -4.75 6.97
N ALA A 232 15.89 -4.20 7.54
CA ALA A 232 15.08 -3.19 6.88
C ALA A 232 15.79 -1.82 6.90
N LEU A 233 15.40 -0.92 6.01
CA LEU A 233 15.61 0.51 6.14
C LEU A 233 14.36 1.14 6.76
N GLU A 234 14.53 1.95 7.79
CA GLU A 234 13.46 2.76 8.38
C GLU A 234 13.81 4.24 8.29
N ILE A 235 12.85 5.05 7.86
CA ILE A 235 12.93 6.51 7.91
C ILE A 235 11.95 6.98 8.98
N ARG A 236 12.43 7.80 9.90
CA ARG A 236 11.65 8.38 10.99
C ARG A 236 11.76 9.89 11.00
N ASP A 237 10.76 10.58 11.53
CA ASP A 237 10.86 12.03 11.76
C ASP A 237 11.72 12.35 13.00
N LEU A 238 11.91 13.65 13.30
CA LEU A 238 12.63 14.12 14.50
C LEU A 238 11.98 13.69 15.82
N LYS A 239 10.69 13.33 15.83
CA LYS A 239 9.95 12.84 17.01
C LYS A 239 10.06 11.31 17.14
N GLY A 240 10.70 10.64 16.19
CA GLY A 240 10.83 9.19 16.13
C GLY A 240 9.62 8.48 15.52
N THR A 241 8.65 9.22 14.97
CA THR A 241 7.50 8.66 14.24
C THR A 241 8.03 7.94 13.01
N LEU A 242 7.60 6.70 12.80
CA LEU A 242 7.92 5.97 11.57
C LEU A 242 7.21 6.60 10.38
N LEU A 243 7.99 7.08 9.41
CA LEU A 243 7.49 7.61 8.14
C LEU A 243 7.44 6.49 7.12
N GLU A 244 8.55 5.77 6.96
CA GLU A 244 8.66 4.71 5.96
C GLU A 244 9.47 3.52 6.48
N ARG A 245 9.13 2.32 6.00
CA ARG A 245 9.88 1.09 6.25
C ARG A 245 9.97 0.26 4.98
N MET A 246 11.19 -0.05 4.57
CA MET A 246 11.49 -0.76 3.33
C MET A 246 12.30 -2.00 3.66
N THR A 247 11.80 -3.17 3.25
CA THR A 247 12.41 -4.46 3.55
C THR A 247 12.93 -5.09 2.26
N PRO A 248 14.22 -5.50 2.21
CA PRO A 248 14.76 -6.19 1.04
C PRO A 248 14.23 -7.62 0.90
N SER A 249 13.73 -8.18 2.01
CA SER A 249 13.20 -9.53 2.11
C SER A 249 12.16 -9.61 3.22
N ARG A 250 11.25 -10.57 3.09
CA ARG A 250 10.27 -10.94 4.13
C ARG A 250 10.93 -11.47 5.40
N LEU A 251 12.21 -11.83 5.33
CA LEU A 251 13.01 -12.38 6.43
C LEU A 251 13.83 -11.32 7.18
N ALA A 252 13.56 -10.03 6.97
CA ALA A 252 14.26 -8.97 7.70
C ALA A 252 13.82 -8.93 9.18
N THR A 253 14.47 -9.74 10.01
CA THR A 253 14.19 -9.90 11.45
C THR A 253 15.05 -9.03 12.35
N ASP A 254 16.17 -8.55 11.83
CA ASP A 254 17.18 -7.88 12.65
C ASP A 254 16.85 -6.39 12.82
N LYS A 255 17.58 -5.73 13.73
CA LYS A 255 17.41 -4.29 13.98
C LYS A 255 17.56 -3.51 12.67
N PRO A 256 16.62 -2.61 12.34
CA PRO A 256 16.67 -1.87 11.08
C PRO A 256 17.88 -0.92 11.02
N VAL A 257 18.21 -0.49 9.82
CA VAL A 257 19.04 0.70 9.58
C VAL A 257 18.10 1.90 9.68
N ILE A 258 18.31 2.79 10.65
CA ILE A 258 17.39 3.88 10.93
C ILE A 258 17.99 5.21 10.48
N LEU A 259 17.26 5.93 9.64
CA LEU A 259 17.54 7.30 9.25
C LEU A 259 16.50 8.24 9.89
N ILE A 260 16.94 9.42 10.28
CA ILE A 260 16.08 10.50 10.77
C ILE A 260 15.95 11.54 9.67
N LEU A 261 14.75 11.82 9.23
CA LEU A 261 14.41 12.88 8.29
C LEU A 261 13.91 14.10 9.07
N ASP A 262 14.68 15.18 9.03
CA ASP A 262 14.18 16.51 9.37
C ASP A 262 13.29 16.98 8.20
N THR A 263 11.97 16.92 8.36
CA THR A 263 11.01 17.26 7.29
C THR A 263 11.02 18.73 6.91
N ASP A 264 11.39 19.60 7.86
CA ASP A 264 11.42 21.05 7.64
C ASP A 264 12.67 21.44 6.86
N ARG A 265 13.83 20.85 7.22
CA ARG A 265 15.09 21.06 6.50
C ARG A 265 15.27 20.15 5.28
N ARG A 266 14.43 19.12 5.14
CA ARG A 266 14.56 18.01 4.19
C ARG A 266 15.96 17.38 4.22
N HIS A 267 16.49 17.19 5.43
CA HIS A 267 17.86 16.69 5.65
C HIS A 267 17.84 15.37 6.42
N TYR A 268 18.57 14.39 5.92
CA TYR A 268 18.73 13.10 6.59
C TYR A 268 19.85 13.14 7.62
N SER A 269 19.68 12.39 8.70
CA SER A 269 20.72 12.04 9.68
C SER A 269 20.67 10.54 9.95
N ALA A 270 21.77 9.97 10.44
CA ALA A 270 21.79 8.57 10.86
C ALA A 270 21.31 8.44 12.31
N GLN A 271 20.70 7.31 12.67
CA GLN A 271 20.53 6.93 14.07
C GLN A 271 21.43 5.73 14.40
N LEU A 272 22.30 5.90 15.40
CA LEU A 272 23.22 4.88 15.91
C LEU A 272 23.03 4.75 17.41
N ASP A 273 22.73 3.55 17.89
CA ASP A 273 22.51 3.26 19.32
C ASP A 273 21.53 4.22 20.00
N GLY A 274 20.45 4.56 19.28
CA GLY A 274 19.41 5.48 19.74
C GLY A 274 19.78 6.98 19.68
N LYS A 275 21.00 7.31 19.25
CA LYS A 275 21.45 8.70 19.10
C LYS A 275 21.42 9.14 17.64
N THR A 276 20.88 10.33 17.39
CA THR A 276 20.96 10.97 16.08
C THR A 276 22.39 11.46 15.84
N VAL A 277 22.97 11.09 14.71
CA VAL A 277 24.31 11.45 14.27
C VAL A 277 24.18 12.27 13.00
N ALA A 278 24.60 13.53 13.10
CA ALA A 278 24.58 14.47 11.98
C ALA A 278 25.50 13.99 10.84
N VAL A 279 25.11 14.35 9.62
CA VAL A 279 25.88 14.12 8.39
C VAL A 279 25.97 15.41 7.58
N PRO A 280 26.94 15.52 6.65
CA PRO A 280 27.12 16.71 5.82
C PRO A 280 25.87 17.08 5.01
N ASP A 281 25.61 18.38 4.91
CA ASP A 281 24.53 19.00 4.13
C ASP A 281 25.04 19.41 2.74
N ASP A 282 25.47 18.41 1.97
CA ASP A 282 26.08 18.57 0.63
C ASP A 282 25.15 18.03 -0.49
N GLY A 283 23.86 17.85 -0.17
CA GLY A 283 22.87 17.23 -1.05
C GLY A 283 22.99 15.70 -1.16
N ASN A 284 23.97 15.06 -0.50
CA ASN A 284 24.10 13.60 -0.42
C ASN A 284 23.74 13.06 0.98
N CYS A 285 22.99 13.83 1.77
CA CYS A 285 22.70 13.52 3.17
C CYS A 285 22.04 12.14 3.36
N PHE A 286 21.18 11.70 2.44
CA PHE A 286 20.62 10.34 2.45
C PHE A 286 21.71 9.26 2.42
N TYR A 287 22.63 9.33 1.45
CA TYR A 287 23.71 8.35 1.28
C TYR A 287 24.73 8.40 2.40
N HIS A 288 25.06 9.61 2.90
CA HIS A 288 25.88 9.75 4.09
C HIS A 288 25.23 9.10 5.31
N ALA A 289 23.93 9.34 5.51
CA ALA A 289 23.17 8.77 6.63
C ALA A 289 23.10 7.25 6.55
N VAL A 290 22.87 6.67 5.36
CA VAL A 290 22.92 5.22 5.14
C VAL A 290 24.28 4.64 5.55
N LEU A 291 25.37 5.16 5.00
CA LEU A 291 26.72 4.66 5.32
C LEU A 291 27.05 4.82 6.80
N ARG A 292 26.56 5.90 7.44
CA ARG A 292 26.79 6.17 8.85
C ARG A 292 25.96 5.26 9.75
N ALA A 293 24.71 4.98 9.41
CA ALA A 293 23.79 4.13 10.18
C ALA A 293 24.16 2.63 10.10
N LEU A 294 24.91 2.22 9.07
CA LEU A 294 25.45 0.88 8.96
C LEU A 294 26.60 0.64 9.95
N GLY A 295 26.62 -0.55 10.56
CA GLY A 295 27.75 -1.02 11.35
C GLY A 295 29.00 -1.18 10.48
N PRO A 296 30.22 -1.18 11.04
CA PRO A 296 31.46 -1.24 10.27
C PRO A 296 31.52 -2.40 9.27
N HIS A 297 31.07 -3.59 9.69
CA HIS A 297 31.05 -4.78 8.85
C HIS A 297 30.07 -4.66 7.67
N ASP A 298 28.81 -4.28 7.93
CA ASP A 298 27.81 -4.12 6.86
C ASP A 298 28.19 -3.00 5.89
N ARG A 299 28.73 -1.89 6.41
CA ARG A 299 29.24 -0.79 5.58
C ARG A 299 30.38 -1.26 4.69
N ALA A 300 31.39 -1.94 5.25
CA ALA A 300 32.51 -2.44 4.48
C ALA A 300 32.05 -3.40 3.37
N ARG A 301 31.13 -4.33 3.70
CA ARG A 301 30.54 -5.25 2.71
C ARG A 301 29.85 -4.47 1.59
N LEU A 302 28.96 -3.53 1.94
CA LEU A 302 28.25 -2.71 0.94
C LEU A 302 29.24 -1.97 0.02
N VAL A 303 30.22 -1.28 0.59
CA VAL A 303 31.22 -0.49 -0.16
C VAL A 303 32.08 -1.36 -1.08
N THR A 304 32.51 -2.54 -0.60
CA THR A 304 33.27 -3.49 -1.42
C THR A 304 32.42 -4.05 -2.55
N THR A 305 31.15 -4.43 -2.29
CA THR A 305 30.27 -5.02 -3.31
C THR A 305 29.93 -4.05 -4.44
N ILE A 306 29.80 -2.76 -4.16
CA ILE A 306 29.59 -1.73 -5.19
C ILE A 306 30.89 -1.34 -5.93
N GLY A 307 31.98 -2.09 -5.73
CA GLY A 307 33.23 -1.94 -6.49
C GLY A 307 34.14 -0.82 -5.98
N ASN A 308 34.02 -0.40 -4.72
CA ASN A 308 34.91 0.61 -4.16
C ASN A 308 35.93 -0.02 -3.20
N GLU A 309 37.18 -0.10 -3.64
CA GLU A 309 38.29 -0.71 -2.90
C GLU A 309 38.77 0.15 -1.70
N HIS A 310 38.38 1.43 -1.65
CA HIS A 310 38.78 2.37 -0.60
C HIS A 310 37.78 2.30 0.57
N SER A 311 37.86 1.18 1.28
CA SER A 311 36.85 0.55 2.16
C SER A 311 36.34 1.31 3.40
N TYR A 312 36.75 2.56 3.67
CA TYR A 312 36.40 3.20 4.95
C TYR A 312 36.03 4.68 4.93
N GLN A 313 36.20 5.39 3.81
CA GLN A 313 35.96 6.83 3.79
C GLN A 313 34.61 7.17 3.13
N PHE A 314 33.89 8.12 3.74
CA PHE A 314 32.74 8.83 3.19
C PHE A 314 33.17 9.76 2.05
N SER A 315 34.03 9.26 1.16
CA SER A 315 34.59 10.00 0.04
C SER A 315 33.52 10.26 -1.01
N LYS A 316 33.72 11.31 -1.82
CA LYS A 316 32.85 11.58 -2.98
C LYS A 316 32.77 10.38 -3.93
N ALA A 317 33.86 9.62 -4.09
CA ALA A 317 33.88 8.42 -4.92
C ALA A 317 32.97 7.32 -4.35
N THR A 318 32.95 7.13 -3.03
CA THR A 318 32.07 6.18 -2.33
C THR A 318 30.60 6.55 -2.49
N LEU A 319 30.26 7.83 -2.30
CA LEU A 319 28.89 8.30 -2.49
C LEU A 319 28.44 8.11 -3.94
N MET A 320 29.29 8.44 -4.91
CA MET A 320 28.98 8.26 -6.32
C MET A 320 28.80 6.80 -6.71
N ALA A 321 29.64 5.89 -6.21
CA ALA A 321 29.47 4.45 -6.42
C ALA A 321 28.12 3.96 -5.87
N LEU A 322 27.74 4.43 -4.68
CA LEU A 322 26.47 4.04 -4.05
C LEU A 322 25.25 4.60 -4.81
N ARG A 323 25.33 5.85 -5.28
CA ARG A 323 24.33 6.46 -6.16
C ARG A 323 24.17 5.67 -7.45
N ASN A 324 25.28 5.33 -8.11
CA ASN A 324 25.27 4.53 -9.33
C ASN A 324 24.64 3.16 -9.10
N ALA A 325 25.05 2.44 -8.05
CA ALA A 325 24.48 1.14 -7.71
C ALA A 325 22.97 1.22 -7.42
N THR A 326 22.52 2.30 -6.76
CA THR A 326 21.08 2.55 -6.53
C THR A 326 20.34 2.78 -7.85
N ALA A 327 20.89 3.59 -8.76
CA ALA A 327 20.30 3.84 -10.07
C ALA A 327 20.28 2.57 -10.95
N ASP A 328 21.33 1.76 -10.88
CA ASP A 328 21.43 0.50 -11.63
C ASP A 328 20.40 -0.52 -11.13
N GLU A 329 20.16 -0.58 -9.82
CA GLU A 329 19.12 -1.41 -9.21
C GLU A 329 17.72 -1.06 -9.76
N LEU A 330 17.39 0.22 -9.95
CA LEU A 330 16.15 0.63 -10.61
C LEU A 330 16.04 0.09 -12.04
N ILE A 331 17.11 0.23 -12.81
CA ILE A 331 17.17 -0.10 -14.25
C ILE A 331 17.12 -1.61 -14.48
N GLN A 332 17.78 -2.39 -13.62
CA GLN A 332 17.86 -3.84 -13.75
C GLN A 332 16.57 -4.54 -13.28
N HIS A 333 15.82 -3.92 -12.37
CA HIS A 333 14.62 -4.50 -11.77
C HIS A 333 13.37 -3.60 -11.87
N PRO A 334 12.99 -3.15 -13.08
CA PRO A 334 12.00 -2.10 -13.26
C PRO A 334 10.59 -2.47 -12.77
N TRP A 335 10.23 -3.76 -12.82
CA TRP A 335 8.94 -4.26 -12.32
C TRP A 335 8.76 -4.08 -10.80
N ARG A 336 9.85 -3.93 -10.04
CA ARG A 336 9.80 -3.72 -8.59
C ARG A 336 9.39 -2.29 -8.24
N TYR A 337 9.77 -1.32 -9.07
CA TYR A 337 9.64 0.11 -8.77
C TYR A 337 8.54 0.80 -9.58
N GLN A 338 7.99 0.15 -10.60
CA GLN A 338 6.99 0.74 -11.49
C GLN A 338 5.81 1.37 -10.72
N SER A 339 5.19 0.64 -9.78
CA SER A 339 4.03 1.16 -9.05
C SER A 339 4.38 2.37 -8.18
N ALA A 340 5.57 2.36 -7.55
CA ALA A 340 6.03 3.50 -6.75
C ALA A 340 6.31 4.72 -7.63
N LEU A 341 6.98 4.54 -8.78
CA LEU A 341 7.27 5.62 -9.72
C LEU A 341 6.01 6.26 -10.30
N GLU A 342 5.01 5.46 -10.68
CA GLU A 342 3.73 5.97 -11.19
C GLU A 342 2.96 6.77 -10.13
N LEU A 343 3.00 6.32 -8.86
CA LEU A 343 2.40 7.07 -7.75
C LEU A 343 3.15 8.39 -7.51
N LEU A 344 4.48 8.37 -7.52
CA LEU A 344 5.30 9.57 -7.36
C LEU A 344 5.09 10.58 -8.50
N GLU A 345 4.93 10.11 -9.74
CA GLU A 345 4.58 10.95 -10.89
C GLU A 345 3.20 11.61 -10.72
N LEU A 346 2.22 10.88 -10.20
CA LEU A 346 0.88 11.43 -9.92
C LEU A 346 0.87 12.48 -8.81
N VAL A 347 1.72 12.31 -7.79
CA VAL A 347 1.86 13.27 -6.67
C VAL A 347 2.65 14.51 -7.07
N ASN A 348 3.53 14.40 -8.08
CA ASN A 348 4.37 15.49 -8.58
C ASN A 348 4.22 15.68 -10.12
N PRO A 349 3.01 15.96 -10.65
CA PRO A 349 2.69 15.84 -12.07
C PRO A 349 3.31 16.90 -12.99
N SER A 350 4.01 17.90 -12.45
CA SER A 350 4.39 19.10 -13.20
C SER A 350 5.88 19.43 -13.20
N GLY A 351 6.75 18.58 -12.62
CA GLY A 351 8.14 19.01 -12.35
C GLY A 351 8.21 20.29 -11.51
N GLY A 352 7.12 20.62 -10.80
CA GLY A 352 7.06 21.72 -9.86
C GLY A 352 7.96 21.37 -8.69
N ARG A 353 9.24 21.74 -8.80
CA ARG A 353 10.23 21.59 -7.73
C ARG A 353 9.63 22.19 -6.46
N ARG A 354 9.36 21.34 -5.47
CA ARG A 354 8.84 21.75 -4.15
C ARG A 354 9.90 22.39 -3.28
#